data_AF-A0A1M5ZS56-F1
#
_entry.id   AF-A0A1M5ZS56-F1
#
_cell.length_a   1.000
_cell.length_b   1.000
_cell.length_c   1.000
_cell.angle_alpha   90.00
_cell.angle_beta   90.00
_cell.angle_gamma   90.00
#
_symmetry.space_group_name_H-M   'P 1'
#
loop_
_entity.id
_entity.type
_entity.pdbx_description
1 polymer ?
#
loop_
_entity_poly.entity_id
_entity_poly.type
_entity_poly.pdbx_seq_one_letter_code
_entity_poly.pdbx_strand_id
1 'polypeptide(L)'
;MKKFGKILTISLCLIALFSTIAMGVTTPSGGNWNYGQEWDDMYEMAYSYYYHGSLDHGSYAAVDGESADGWDFKAAGLTSVSNSETLYYPYHVIVQCTDDEISPSVYEHDWYNTK
;
A
#
# COMPACT_ATOMS: atom_id res chain seq x y z
N MET A 1 -19.81 51.41 29.40
CA MET A 1 -20.56 50.14 29.54
C MET A 1 -20.99 49.65 28.15
N LYS A 2 -20.48 48.49 27.72
CA LYS A 2 -21.08 47.46 26.83
C LYS A 2 -19.94 46.49 26.46
N LYS A 3 -19.96 45.32 27.10
CA LYS A 3 -18.98 44.23 26.89
C LYS A 3 -19.42 43.46 25.64
N PHE A 4 -18.58 43.38 24.61
CA PHE A 4 -18.86 42.52 23.45
C PHE A 4 -18.38 41.11 23.74
N GLY A 5 -19.36 40.19 23.71
CA GLY A 5 -19.20 38.78 24.01
C GLY A 5 -18.49 38.02 22.88
N LYS A 6 -17.81 36.95 23.32
CA LYS A 6 -17.18 35.91 22.51
C LYS A 6 -18.19 35.25 21.57
N ILE A 7 -17.81 35.04 20.32
CA ILE A 7 -18.30 33.92 19.51
C ILE A 7 -17.06 33.22 18.97
N LEU A 8 -16.66 32.16 19.66
CA LEU A 8 -15.64 31.22 19.21
C LEU A 8 -16.35 30.23 18.28
N THR A 9 -16.32 30.50 16.98
CA THR A 9 -16.78 29.54 15.98
C THR A 9 -15.71 28.46 15.86
N ILE A 10 -15.83 27.39 16.65
CA ILE A 10 -15.06 26.17 16.43
C ILE A 10 -15.64 25.54 15.17
N SER A 11 -15.01 25.82 14.03
CA SER A 11 -15.28 25.10 12.80
C SER A 11 -14.84 23.67 13.01
N LEU A 12 -15.80 22.80 13.26
CA LEU A 12 -15.65 21.35 13.32
C LEU A 12 -15.33 20.89 11.88
N CYS A 13 -14.07 21.05 11.47
CA CYS A 13 -13.60 20.46 10.23
C CYS A 13 -13.56 18.95 10.49
N LEU A 14 -14.53 18.29 9.87
CA LEU A 14 -14.66 16.85 9.73
C LEU A 14 -13.26 16.26 9.47
N ILE A 15 -12.67 15.64 10.49
CA ILE A 15 -11.50 14.79 10.30
C ILE A 15 -12.09 13.54 9.64
N ALA A 16 -12.00 13.47 8.31
CA ALA A 16 -12.15 12.22 7.61
C ALA A 16 -11.13 11.26 8.25
N LEU A 17 -11.62 10.26 8.97
CA LEU A 17 -10.81 9.16 9.48
C LEU A 17 -10.37 8.34 8.27
N PHE A 18 -9.32 8.80 7.60
CA PHE A 18 -8.51 7.91 6.77
C PHE A 18 -7.92 6.88 7.71
N SER A 19 -8.51 5.68 7.72
CA SER A 19 -7.98 4.54 8.44
C SER A 19 -6.86 3.96 7.60
N THR A 20 -5.73 4.67 7.51
CA THR A 20 -4.51 4.12 6.91
C THR A 20 -4.03 2.98 7.82
N ILE A 21 -4.29 1.74 7.42
CA ILE A 21 -3.63 0.58 8.01
C ILE A 21 -2.21 0.59 7.42
N ALA A 22 -1.27 1.21 8.14
CA ALA A 22 0.15 1.05 7.81
C ALA A 22 0.53 -0.42 8.02
N MET A 23 0.76 -1.12 6.91
CA MET A 23 1.07 -2.54 6.84
C MET A 23 2.59 -2.71 6.74
N GLY A 24 3.10 -3.83 7.26
CA GLY A 24 4.44 -3.93 7.86
C GLY A 24 5.62 -3.49 6.97
N VAL A 25 6.66 -2.94 7.60
CA VAL A 25 7.98 -2.86 6.97
C VAL A 25 8.70 -4.18 7.27
N THR A 26 9.03 -4.94 6.24
CA THR A 26 9.92 -6.10 6.37
C THR A 26 11.20 -5.84 5.60
N THR A 27 12.27 -6.54 6.02
CA THR A 27 13.58 -6.48 5.37
C THR A 27 13.93 -7.85 4.79
N PRO A 28 13.33 -8.23 3.65
CA PRO A 28 13.71 -9.46 2.97
C PRO A 28 15.14 -9.33 2.46
N SER A 29 16.01 -10.31 2.79
CA SER A 29 17.41 -10.40 2.34
C SER A 29 18.29 -9.13 2.48
N GLY A 30 17.87 -8.13 3.25
CA GLY A 30 18.54 -6.83 3.36
C GLY A 30 17.97 -5.71 2.48
N GLY A 31 16.92 -5.96 1.70
CA GLY A 31 16.06 -4.96 1.08
C GLY A 31 15.10 -4.30 2.08
N ASN A 32 14.39 -3.28 1.64
CA ASN A 32 13.34 -2.58 2.38
C ASN A 32 12.02 -2.69 1.62
N TRP A 33 11.06 -3.41 2.18
CA TRP A 33 9.74 -3.58 1.58
C TRP A 33 8.69 -2.80 2.37
N ASN A 34 8.01 -1.89 1.69
CA ASN A 34 6.84 -1.16 2.17
C ASN A 34 5.64 -1.56 1.32
N TYR A 35 4.60 -2.05 1.97
CA TYR A 35 3.44 -2.58 1.28
C TYR A 35 2.19 -2.30 2.09
N GLY A 36 1.05 -2.49 1.47
CA GLY A 36 -0.21 -2.39 2.15
C GLY A 36 -1.37 -2.14 1.23
N GLN A 37 -2.38 -1.53 1.82
CA GLN A 37 -3.68 -1.37 1.25
C GLN A 37 -4.26 -0.03 1.73
N GLU A 38 -4.85 0.71 0.80
CA GLU A 38 -5.51 1.98 1.07
C GLU A 38 -6.97 1.91 0.60
N TRP A 39 -7.89 2.38 1.44
CA TRP A 39 -9.33 2.40 1.18
C TRP A 39 -9.89 3.81 1.29
N ASP A 40 -10.77 4.15 0.35
CA ASP A 40 -11.76 5.23 0.43
C ASP A 40 -13.14 4.68 0.02
N ASP A 41 -14.22 5.43 0.26
CA ASP A 41 -15.62 4.99 0.13
C ASP A 41 -16.00 4.36 -1.22
N MET A 42 -15.21 4.59 -2.28
CA MET A 42 -15.44 4.07 -3.63
C MET A 42 -14.24 3.39 -4.26
N TYR A 43 -13.12 3.28 -3.54
CA TYR A 43 -11.85 2.95 -4.17
C TYR A 43 -10.93 2.23 -3.22
N GLU A 44 -10.34 1.16 -3.73
CA GLU A 44 -9.44 0.32 -2.98
C GLU A 44 -8.18 0.05 -3.78
N MET A 45 -7.03 0.27 -3.15
CA MET A 45 -5.72 0.14 -3.75
C MET A 45 -4.84 -0.79 -2.91
N ALA A 46 -4.19 -1.72 -3.58
CA ALA A 46 -3.06 -2.48 -3.06
C ALA A 46 -1.76 -1.87 -3.57
N TYR A 47 -0.73 -1.80 -2.73
CA TYR A 47 0.59 -1.29 -3.11
C TYR A 47 1.71 -2.18 -2.59
N SER A 48 2.76 -2.31 -3.40
CA SER A 48 4.02 -2.97 -3.06
C SER A 48 5.19 -2.15 -3.58
N TYR A 49 6.03 -1.67 -2.66
CA TYR A 49 7.22 -0.86 -2.94
C TYR A 49 8.44 -1.53 -2.34
N TYR A 50 9.33 -2.03 -3.18
CA TYR A 50 10.51 -2.75 -2.72
C TYR A 50 11.79 -2.09 -3.21
N TYR A 51 12.74 -1.90 -2.31
CA TYR A 51 14.07 -1.39 -2.61
C TYR A 51 15.11 -2.40 -2.16
N HIS A 52 16.02 -2.79 -3.07
CA HIS A 52 17.20 -3.54 -2.70
C HIS A 52 18.46 -2.88 -3.25
N GLY A 53 19.43 -2.58 -2.38
CA GLY A 53 20.65 -1.86 -2.76
C GLY A 53 21.72 -2.69 -3.50
N SER A 54 21.51 -3.99 -3.68
CA SER A 54 22.57 -4.92 -4.12
C SER A 54 22.08 -6.11 -4.94
N LEU A 55 20.77 -6.32 -5.04
CA LEU A 55 20.17 -7.39 -5.82
C LEU A 55 19.12 -6.80 -6.75
N ASP A 56 18.97 -7.41 -7.92
CA ASP A 56 17.80 -7.18 -8.75
C ASP A 56 16.58 -7.73 -8.01
N HIS A 57 15.44 -7.06 -8.16
CA HIS A 57 14.29 -7.31 -7.31
C HIS A 57 13.00 -6.91 -8.02
N GLY A 58 11.86 -7.30 -7.44
CA GLY A 58 10.56 -6.96 -7.98
C GLY A 58 9.50 -6.72 -6.93
N SER A 59 8.47 -5.98 -7.34
CA SER A 59 7.25 -5.74 -6.58
C SER A 59 6.04 -6.18 -7.39
N TYR A 60 5.03 -6.69 -6.70
CA TYR A 60 3.74 -7.05 -7.26
C TYR A 60 2.62 -6.67 -6.30
N ALA A 61 1.56 -6.10 -6.84
CA ALA A 61 0.32 -5.85 -6.13
C ALA A 61 -0.85 -6.31 -7.01
N ALA A 62 -1.81 -6.98 -6.38
CA ALA A 62 -3.03 -7.42 -7.01
C ALA A 62 -4.22 -7.27 -6.06
N VAL A 63 -5.37 -6.99 -6.67
CA VAL A 63 -6.66 -6.92 -6.02
C VAL A 63 -7.58 -7.90 -6.72
N ASP A 64 -8.27 -8.75 -5.96
CA ASP A 64 -9.06 -9.89 -6.43
C ASP A 64 -8.28 -10.84 -7.38
N GLY A 65 -6.97 -10.94 -7.17
CA GLY A 65 -6.06 -11.74 -8.00
C GLY A 65 -5.70 -11.09 -9.34
N GLU A 66 -6.14 -9.85 -9.59
CA GLU A 66 -5.80 -9.08 -10.78
C GLU A 66 -4.78 -7.97 -10.44
N SER A 67 -3.68 -7.96 -11.19
CA SER A 67 -2.69 -6.89 -11.16
C SER A 67 -2.80 -6.06 -12.42
N ALA A 68 -2.91 -4.75 -12.27
CA ALA A 68 -2.96 -3.83 -13.40
C ALA A 68 -1.65 -3.84 -14.21
N ASP A 69 -0.52 -3.87 -13.50
CA ASP A 69 0.82 -3.69 -14.09
C ASP A 69 1.68 -4.96 -14.08
N GLY A 70 1.25 -6.01 -13.37
CA GLY A 70 2.05 -7.20 -13.15
C GLY A 70 3.25 -6.95 -12.22
N TRP A 71 4.31 -7.73 -12.41
CA TRP A 71 5.56 -7.54 -11.67
C TRP A 71 6.34 -6.35 -12.23
N ASP A 72 6.72 -5.42 -11.36
CA ASP A 72 7.70 -4.38 -11.67
C ASP A 72 9.09 -4.84 -11.22
N PHE A 73 9.92 -5.31 -12.16
CA PHE A 73 11.31 -5.68 -11.86
C PHE A 73 12.25 -4.48 -12.03
N LYS A 74 13.20 -4.35 -11.11
CA LYS A 74 14.20 -3.30 -11.09
C LYS A 74 15.58 -3.86 -10.78
N ALA A 75 16.58 -3.23 -11.39
CA ALA A 75 17.96 -3.50 -11.03
C ALA A 75 18.28 -3.02 -9.60
N ALA A 76 19.33 -3.58 -9.01
CA ALA A 76 19.86 -3.13 -7.72
C ALA A 76 20.04 -1.59 -7.62
N GLY A 77 19.68 -1.02 -6.47
CA GLY A 77 19.79 0.41 -6.16
C GLY A 77 18.62 1.28 -6.66
N LEU A 78 17.62 0.67 -7.30
CA LEU A 78 16.35 1.31 -7.65
C LEU A 78 15.22 0.79 -6.75
N THR A 79 14.06 1.43 -6.82
CA THR A 79 12.84 0.98 -6.14
C THR A 79 11.87 0.44 -7.17
N SER A 80 11.42 -0.80 -7.00
CA SER A 80 10.28 -1.36 -7.73
C SER A 80 8.96 -0.89 -7.12
N VAL A 81 7.99 -0.62 -7.98
CA VAL A 81 6.71 -0.01 -7.64
C VAL A 81 5.60 -0.74 -8.39
N SER A 82 4.70 -1.38 -7.66
CA SER A 82 3.51 -2.02 -8.23
C SER A 82 2.28 -1.65 -7.41
N ASN A 83 1.25 -1.17 -8.10
CA ASN A 83 -0.04 -0.80 -7.54
C ASN A 83 -1.15 -1.53 -8.31
N SER A 84 -2.23 -1.88 -7.62
CA SER A 84 -3.45 -2.37 -8.28
C SER A 84 -4.66 -1.79 -7.57
N GLU A 85 -5.69 -1.45 -8.34
CA GLU A 85 -6.79 -0.59 -7.92
C GLU A 85 -8.13 -1.18 -8.39
N THR A 86 -9.17 -1.01 -7.57
CA THR A 86 -10.54 -1.42 -7.92
C THR A 86 -11.57 -0.44 -7.37
N LEU A 87 -12.73 -0.37 -8.02
CA LEU A 87 -13.90 0.41 -7.57
C LEU A 87 -14.88 -0.40 -6.71
N TYR A 88 -14.58 -1.68 -6.46
CA TYR A 88 -15.41 -2.58 -5.67
C TYR A 88 -14.66 -3.01 -4.42
N TYR A 89 -15.40 -3.36 -3.36
CA TYR A 89 -14.79 -3.95 -2.17
C TYR A 89 -14.25 -5.33 -2.55
N PRO A 90 -12.92 -5.50 -2.68
CA PRO A 90 -12.34 -6.75 -3.07
C PRO A 90 -12.39 -7.72 -1.91
N TYR A 91 -12.47 -8.98 -2.27
CA TYR A 91 -12.44 -10.08 -1.33
C TYR A 91 -11.01 -10.46 -0.97
N HIS A 92 -10.06 -10.15 -1.85
CA HIS A 92 -8.68 -10.58 -1.73
C HIS A 92 -7.69 -9.51 -2.18
N VAL A 93 -6.70 -9.21 -1.37
CA VAL A 93 -5.56 -8.38 -1.76
C VAL A 93 -4.28 -9.18 -1.57
N ILE A 94 -3.44 -9.19 -2.61
CA ILE A 94 -2.15 -9.87 -2.63
C ILE A 94 -1.09 -8.81 -2.87
N VAL A 95 -0.10 -8.73 -1.99
CA VAL A 95 1.12 -7.95 -2.25
C VAL A 95 2.33 -8.83 -2.05
N GLN A 96 3.28 -8.70 -2.97
CA GLN A 96 4.48 -9.51 -2.98
C GLN A 96 5.72 -8.67 -3.29
N CYS A 97 6.87 -9.15 -2.84
CA CYS A 97 8.16 -8.73 -3.34
C CYS A 97 9.11 -9.92 -3.51
N THR A 98 10.17 -9.73 -4.29
CA THR A 98 11.20 -10.75 -4.49
C THR A 98 12.56 -10.17 -4.85
N ASP A 99 13.62 -10.96 -4.61
CA ASP A 99 15.01 -10.67 -4.98
C ASP A 99 15.47 -11.42 -6.26
N ASP A 100 14.56 -12.09 -6.96
CA ASP A 100 14.89 -12.85 -8.18
C ASP A 100 13.70 -12.93 -9.16
N GLU A 101 13.97 -12.72 -10.45
CA GLU A 101 12.99 -12.88 -11.54
C GLU A 101 12.74 -14.36 -11.86
N ILE A 102 13.71 -15.25 -11.58
CA ILE A 102 13.74 -16.61 -12.10
C ILE A 102 13.29 -17.67 -11.08
N SER A 103 13.63 -17.51 -9.79
CA SER A 103 13.17 -18.40 -8.72
C SER A 103 12.94 -17.60 -7.43
N PRO A 104 11.84 -16.84 -7.37
CA PRO A 104 11.66 -15.84 -6.34
C PRO A 104 11.54 -16.49 -4.96
N SER A 105 12.39 -16.09 -4.01
CA SER A 105 11.97 -16.04 -2.61
C SER A 105 10.88 -14.98 -2.54
N VAL A 106 9.63 -15.41 -2.70
CA VAL A 106 8.46 -14.54 -2.64
C VAL A 106 8.15 -14.28 -1.18
N TYR A 107 8.16 -13.00 -0.83
CA TYR A 107 7.57 -12.54 0.42
C TYR A 107 6.18 -12.05 0.08
N GLU A 108 5.18 -12.61 0.74
CA GLU A 108 3.78 -12.42 0.41
C GLU A 108 3.02 -11.97 1.64
N HIS A 109 2.09 -11.05 1.44
CA HIS A 109 1.06 -10.77 2.41
C HIS A 109 -0.29 -10.75 1.72
N ASP A 110 -1.20 -11.54 2.28
CA ASP A 110 -2.58 -11.65 1.81
C ASP A 110 -3.53 -11.02 2.82
N TRP A 111 -4.53 -10.30 2.33
CA TRP A 111 -5.69 -9.87 3.12
C TRP A 111 -6.97 -10.39 2.52
N TYR A 112 -7.79 -10.98 3.38
CA TYR A 112 -9.14 -11.39 3.05
C TYR A 112 -10.11 -10.45 3.77
N ASN A 113 -10.92 -9.74 2.99
CA ASN A 113 -11.99 -8.92 3.53
C ASN A 113 -13.19 -9.81 3.85
N THR A 114 -13.49 -9.99 5.15
CA THR A 114 -14.61 -10.84 5.61
C THR A 114 -15.92 -10.06 5.75
N LYS A 115 -16.21 -9.10 4.85
CA LYS A 115 -17.47 -8.33 4.91
C LYS A 115 -18.70 -9.24 4.85
#